data_AF-G7W5A4-F1
#
_entry.id   AF-G7W5A4-F1
#
_cell.length_a   1.000
_cell.length_b   1.000
_cell.length_c   1.000
_cell.angle_alpha   90.00
_cell.angle_beta   90.00
_cell.angle_gamma   90.00
#
_symmetry.space_group_name_H-M   'P 1'
#
loop_
_entity.id
_entity.type
_entity.pdbx_description
1 polymer ?
#
loop_
_entity_poly.entity_id
_entity_poly.type
_entity_poly.pdbx_seq_one_letter_code
_entity_poly.pdbx_strand_id
1 'polypeptide(L)'
;MNWKKPFFTSIISLTLLILLTMGCTKTQETPTPQTTGPDLTQTTKVTYVGDDACKACHSDTYNNVTHTNHYSAFKPLSDYPLEKPLGEITIFDAANKDKPTSTKLDLSKAKIYGVMMDDYVIAEIPKDAGFKETIYRVGAVKKTNDKWTVEAPKQTDVDNDGKNDWTAESFTCGGCHAPGIEDASPNYGISCESCHGPGSNHVSATDKKATMDLETAKTGCLNCHESNPSKDDQGNFTATNHYGTRDYFASKHAQSSQLAQCQTCHSTHKVNANGSLLLADNPTDICAKCHAGKTFDLDKIMWKNPSDAYGHITRDHSFGAMKYEDLQDDPSTKPIEIKNPTIIEMIKKQLPELAK
;
A
#
# COMPACT_ATOMS: atom_id res chain seq x y z
N MET A 1 38.90 -60.08 -79.90
CA MET A 1 38.70 -60.35 -78.46
C MET A 1 37.93 -59.17 -77.87
N ASN A 2 36.60 -59.31 -77.78
CA ASN A 2 35.66 -58.36 -77.21
C ASN A 2 35.68 -58.49 -75.67
N TRP A 3 35.50 -57.40 -74.91
CA TRP A 3 34.19 -57.04 -74.34
C TRP A 3 34.32 -55.86 -73.34
N LYS A 4 33.26 -55.05 -73.38
CA LYS A 4 32.83 -53.86 -72.62
C LYS A 4 32.69 -54.04 -71.08
N LYS A 5 32.83 -52.89 -70.37
CA LYS A 5 32.23 -52.32 -69.11
C LYS A 5 31.18 -53.16 -68.33
N PRO A 6 30.98 -53.03 -66.98
CA PRO A 6 30.42 -51.85 -66.25
C PRO A 6 30.94 -51.59 -64.80
N PHE A 7 30.96 -50.36 -64.26
CA PHE A 7 29.89 -49.66 -63.51
C PHE A 7 29.32 -50.46 -62.32
N PHE A 8 29.63 -50.06 -61.07
CA PHE A 8 28.75 -50.13 -59.88
C PHE A 8 29.42 -49.39 -58.70
N THR A 9 29.18 -48.08 -58.59
CA THR A 9 29.44 -47.32 -57.36
C THR A 9 28.18 -47.25 -56.52
N SER A 10 28.32 -47.67 -55.26
CA SER A 10 27.56 -47.22 -54.08
C SER A 10 26.03 -47.24 -54.14
N ILE A 11 25.45 -48.42 -53.93
CA ILE A 11 24.12 -48.57 -53.28
C ILE A 11 24.36 -48.83 -51.79
N ILE A 12 24.92 -47.85 -51.09
CA ILE A 12 24.93 -47.80 -49.61
C ILE A 12 24.75 -46.32 -49.24
N SER A 13 23.67 -45.71 -49.69
CA SER A 13 23.26 -44.38 -49.21
C SER A 13 21.75 -44.11 -49.36
N LEU A 14 20.95 -45.17 -49.58
CA LEU A 14 19.49 -45.03 -49.78
C LEU A 14 18.65 -45.98 -48.91
N THR A 15 19.25 -46.60 -47.90
CA THR A 15 18.53 -47.41 -46.89
C THR A 15 18.54 -46.80 -45.49
N LEU A 16 19.20 -45.65 -45.31
CA LEU A 16 19.14 -44.88 -44.05
C LEU A 16 18.22 -43.66 -44.10
N LEU A 17 17.49 -43.45 -45.21
CA LEU A 17 16.60 -42.29 -45.40
C LEU A 17 15.11 -42.64 -45.48
N ILE A 18 14.71 -43.88 -45.17
CA ILE A 18 13.30 -44.33 -45.23
C ILE A 18 12.78 -44.83 -43.86
N LEU A 19 13.62 -44.85 -42.81
CA LEU A 19 13.21 -45.25 -41.45
C LEU A 19 12.96 -44.08 -40.48
N LEU A 20 12.57 -42.91 -41.00
CA LEU A 20 12.26 -41.72 -40.18
C LEU A 20 10.84 -41.13 -40.42
N THR A 21 9.94 -41.83 -41.13
CA THR A 21 8.60 -41.31 -41.44
C THR A 21 7.43 -42.10 -40.83
N MET A 22 7.68 -43.01 -39.89
CA MET A 22 6.64 -43.68 -39.10
C MET A 22 6.84 -43.44 -37.60
N GLY A 23 6.90 -42.18 -37.21
CA GLY A 23 6.68 -41.73 -35.84
C GLY A 23 5.28 -41.14 -35.75
N CYS A 24 4.43 -41.75 -34.91
CA CYS A 24 3.03 -41.41 -34.71
C CYS A 24 2.76 -39.90 -34.69
N THR A 25 1.92 -39.43 -35.60
CA THR A 25 1.20 -38.16 -35.46
C THR A 25 0.18 -38.31 -34.31
N LYS A 26 0.66 -38.32 -33.07
CA LYS A 26 -0.13 -37.77 -31.98
C LYS A 26 0.04 -36.27 -32.11
N THR A 27 -0.93 -35.64 -32.77
CA THR A 27 -1.23 -34.24 -32.53
C THR A 27 -1.24 -34.06 -31.01
N GLN A 28 -0.18 -33.46 -30.46
CA GLN A 28 -0.31 -32.84 -29.16
C GLN A 28 -1.35 -31.76 -29.38
N GLU A 29 -2.56 -32.02 -28.92
CA GLU A 29 -3.51 -30.97 -28.63
C GLU A 29 -2.73 -29.96 -27.79
N THR A 30 -2.43 -28.80 -28.40
CA THR A 30 -2.16 -27.59 -27.65
C THR A 30 -3.27 -27.54 -26.61
N PRO A 31 -2.97 -27.48 -25.30
CA PRO A 31 -4.02 -27.32 -24.32
C PRO A 31 -4.75 -26.05 -24.73
N THR A 32 -6.00 -26.23 -25.16
CA THR A 32 -6.92 -25.12 -25.31
C THR A 32 -6.88 -24.39 -23.98
N PRO A 33 -6.79 -23.05 -23.93
CA PRO A 33 -6.97 -22.34 -22.68
C PRO A 33 -8.29 -22.82 -22.09
N GLN A 34 -8.24 -23.64 -21.04
CA GLN A 34 -9.43 -24.01 -20.30
C GLN A 34 -9.88 -22.74 -19.59
N THR A 35 -10.70 -21.96 -20.27
CA THR A 35 -11.69 -21.08 -19.66
C THR A 35 -12.73 -21.96 -18.97
N THR A 36 -12.30 -22.64 -17.92
CA THR A 36 -13.17 -23.07 -16.84
C THR A 36 -12.77 -22.24 -15.63
N GLY A 37 -13.00 -20.92 -15.74
CA GLY A 37 -13.21 -20.14 -14.54
C GLY A 37 -14.49 -20.64 -13.85
N PRO A 38 -14.61 -20.47 -12.53
CA PRO A 38 -15.82 -20.86 -11.82
C PRO A 38 -17.05 -20.26 -12.50
N ASP A 39 -18.11 -21.05 -12.62
CA ASP A 39 -19.41 -20.60 -13.09
C ASP A 39 -19.94 -19.57 -12.10
N LEU A 40 -19.67 -18.30 -12.40
CA LEU A 40 -20.22 -17.15 -11.67
C LEU A 40 -21.69 -17.04 -12.06
N THR A 41 -22.52 -17.91 -11.50
CA THR A 41 -23.97 -17.80 -11.60
C THR A 41 -24.37 -16.46 -10.97
N GLN A 42 -24.78 -15.51 -11.82
CA GLN A 42 -25.17 -14.12 -11.52
C GLN A 42 -24.01 -13.22 -11.09
N THR A 43 -23.68 -12.26 -11.97
CA THR A 43 -22.90 -11.04 -11.67
C THR A 43 -23.64 -10.19 -10.66
N THR A 44 -23.59 -10.62 -9.40
CA THR A 44 -23.81 -9.74 -8.26
C THR A 44 -22.73 -8.66 -8.28
N LYS A 45 -23.12 -7.42 -7.95
CA LYS A 45 -22.17 -6.32 -7.77
C LYS A 45 -21.09 -6.79 -6.79
N VAL A 46 -19.82 -6.67 -7.18
CA VAL A 46 -18.68 -7.01 -6.31
C VAL A 46 -18.69 -6.07 -5.11
N THR A 47 -18.61 -6.62 -3.89
CA THR A 47 -18.68 -5.85 -2.64
C THR A 47 -17.64 -6.30 -1.63
N TYR A 48 -17.30 -5.39 -0.73
CA TYR A 48 -16.52 -5.67 0.47
C TYR A 48 -17.35 -6.48 1.47
N VAL A 49 -16.78 -7.55 2.01
CA VAL A 49 -17.46 -8.48 2.94
C VAL A 49 -16.91 -8.42 4.36
N GLY A 50 -15.76 -7.77 4.55
CA GLY A 50 -15.10 -7.61 5.84
C GLY A 50 -14.32 -8.84 6.31
N ASP A 51 -13.43 -8.61 7.28
CA ASP A 51 -12.46 -9.59 7.77
C ASP A 51 -13.12 -10.81 8.44
N ASP A 52 -14.31 -10.65 9.04
CA ASP A 52 -15.03 -11.75 9.68
C ASP A 52 -15.40 -12.84 8.67
N ALA A 53 -15.74 -12.46 7.43
CA ALA A 53 -16.00 -13.41 6.35
C ALA A 53 -14.73 -14.20 5.97
N CYS A 54 -13.56 -13.54 6.00
CA CYS A 54 -12.27 -14.17 5.74
C CYS A 54 -11.86 -15.11 6.89
N LYS A 55 -12.03 -14.66 8.13
CA LYS A 55 -11.68 -15.39 9.37
C LYS A 55 -12.36 -16.75 9.47
N ALA A 56 -13.58 -16.88 8.94
CA ALA A 56 -14.32 -18.14 8.93
C ALA A 56 -13.56 -19.31 8.26
N CYS A 57 -12.69 -19.01 7.27
CA CYS A 57 -11.87 -20.00 6.56
C CYS A 57 -10.35 -19.81 6.81
N HIS A 58 -9.91 -18.60 7.16
CA HIS A 58 -8.50 -18.22 7.30
C HIS A 58 -8.18 -17.73 8.73
N SER A 59 -8.55 -18.50 9.75
CA SER A 59 -8.40 -18.13 11.16
C SER A 59 -6.96 -17.80 11.54
N ASP A 60 -6.00 -18.62 11.13
CA ASP A 60 -4.60 -18.44 11.51
C ASP A 60 -4.00 -17.20 10.87
N THR A 61 -4.32 -16.94 9.60
CA THR A 61 -3.90 -15.73 8.90
C THR A 61 -4.50 -14.51 9.57
N TYR A 62 -5.82 -14.51 9.82
CA TYR A 62 -6.50 -13.42 10.51
C TYR A 62 -5.88 -13.14 11.89
N ASN A 63 -5.65 -14.19 12.68
CA ASN A 63 -5.03 -14.07 14.00
C ASN A 63 -3.61 -13.49 13.92
N ASN A 64 -2.87 -13.67 12.82
CA ASN A 64 -1.56 -13.04 12.68
C ASN A 64 -1.66 -11.58 12.19
N VAL A 65 -2.51 -11.31 11.19
CA VAL A 65 -2.67 -9.97 10.59
C VAL A 65 -3.17 -8.95 11.61
N THR A 66 -4.05 -9.36 12.52
CA THR A 66 -4.59 -8.49 13.59
C THR A 66 -3.52 -7.95 14.55
N HIS A 67 -2.34 -8.56 14.62
CA HIS A 67 -1.22 -8.09 15.45
C HIS A 67 -0.24 -7.18 14.70
N THR A 68 -0.54 -6.84 13.45
CA THR A 68 0.34 -6.00 12.62
C THR A 68 0.08 -4.52 12.88
N ASN A 69 1.10 -3.68 12.64
CA ASN A 69 0.94 -2.23 12.69
C ASN A 69 -0.09 -1.71 11.65
N HIS A 70 -0.26 -2.41 10.52
CA HIS A 70 -1.30 -2.06 9.54
C HIS A 70 -2.70 -2.20 10.14
N TYR A 71 -2.98 -3.33 10.78
CA TYR A 71 -4.28 -3.53 11.43
C TYR A 71 -4.50 -2.51 12.57
N SER A 72 -3.44 -2.14 13.27
CA SER A 72 -3.47 -1.15 14.35
C SER A 72 -3.60 0.30 13.87
N ALA A 73 -3.50 0.58 12.56
CA ALA A 73 -3.59 1.93 12.01
C ALA A 73 -4.97 2.58 12.22
N PHE A 74 -6.00 1.77 12.48
CA PHE A 74 -7.34 2.27 12.77
C PHE A 74 -8.03 1.36 13.77
N LYS A 75 -8.53 1.93 14.87
CA LYS A 75 -9.17 1.19 15.95
C LYS A 75 -10.53 1.78 16.27
N PRO A 76 -11.49 1.00 16.78
CA PRO A 76 -12.74 1.55 17.26
C PRO A 76 -12.50 2.49 18.46
N LEU A 77 -13.32 3.53 18.61
CA LEU A 77 -13.19 4.48 19.72
C LEU A 77 -13.37 3.79 21.09
N SER A 78 -14.06 2.66 21.14
CA SER A 78 -14.23 1.85 22.37
C SER A 78 -12.92 1.34 22.97
N ASP A 79 -11.84 1.27 22.18
CA ASP A 79 -10.52 0.84 22.67
C ASP A 79 -9.82 1.92 23.52
N TYR A 80 -10.40 3.13 23.57
CA TYR A 80 -9.91 4.28 24.31
C TYR A 80 -10.92 4.62 25.40
N PRO A 81 -10.82 3.99 26.60
CA PRO A 81 -11.76 4.23 27.69
C PRO A 81 -11.64 5.66 28.21
N LEU A 82 -12.55 6.52 27.74
CA LEU A 82 -12.54 7.95 28.04
C LEU A 82 -12.90 8.22 29.51
N GLU A 83 -12.19 9.14 30.16
CA GLU A 83 -12.49 9.57 31.53
C GLU A 83 -13.85 10.25 31.63
N LYS A 84 -14.22 11.00 30.59
CA LYS A 84 -15.49 11.71 30.49
C LYS A 84 -16.27 11.21 29.28
N PRO A 85 -17.59 11.11 29.38
CA PRO A 85 -18.41 10.81 28.21
C PRO A 85 -18.22 11.88 27.15
N LEU A 86 -18.32 11.47 25.89
CA LEU A 86 -18.40 12.39 24.76
C LEU A 86 -19.63 13.31 24.92
N GLY A 87 -19.52 14.52 24.38
CA GLY A 87 -20.60 15.50 24.42
C GLY A 87 -20.59 16.43 23.22
N GLU A 88 -21.37 17.50 23.32
CA GLU A 88 -21.43 18.56 22.31
C GLU A 88 -20.15 19.39 22.33
N ILE A 89 -19.54 19.54 21.16
CA ILE A 89 -18.42 20.43 20.89
C ILE A 89 -18.79 21.37 19.74
N THR A 90 -18.29 22.61 19.77
CA THR A 90 -18.35 23.49 18.59
C THR A 90 -17.09 23.26 17.79
N ILE A 91 -17.22 22.84 16.53
CA ILE A 91 -16.10 22.59 15.63
C ILE A 91 -16.09 23.59 14.48
N PHE A 92 -14.89 23.95 14.03
CA PHE A 92 -14.66 24.81 12.87
C PHE A 92 -14.07 24.02 11.71
N ASP A 93 -14.56 24.26 10.50
CA ASP A 93 -14.07 23.64 9.27
C ASP A 93 -12.69 24.20 8.89
N ALA A 94 -11.61 23.46 9.18
CA ALA A 94 -10.26 23.88 8.81
C ALA A 94 -9.96 23.71 7.31
N ALA A 95 -10.79 22.96 6.57
CA ALA A 95 -10.64 22.78 5.13
C ALA A 95 -11.23 23.96 4.33
N ASN A 96 -12.17 24.71 4.93
CA ASN A 96 -12.74 25.91 4.36
C ASN A 96 -11.91 27.15 4.71
N LYS A 97 -11.06 27.56 3.77
CA LYS A 97 -10.19 28.74 3.89
C LYS A 97 -10.87 30.04 3.45
N ASP A 98 -12.03 29.97 2.82
CA ASP A 98 -12.71 31.14 2.24
C ASP A 98 -13.51 31.91 3.30
N LYS A 99 -14.14 31.17 4.23
CA LYS A 99 -14.88 31.74 5.35
C LYS A 99 -14.88 30.80 6.56
N PRO A 100 -14.76 31.32 7.79
CA PRO A 100 -14.98 30.53 9.00
C PRO A 100 -16.39 29.92 8.98
N THR A 101 -16.44 28.60 9.05
CA THR A 101 -17.69 27.82 9.11
C THR A 101 -17.62 26.93 10.32
N SER A 102 -18.63 26.97 11.18
CA SER A 102 -18.68 26.16 12.40
C SER A 102 -20.04 25.51 12.59
N THR A 103 -20.04 24.42 13.35
CA THR A 103 -21.25 23.73 13.76
C THR A 103 -21.08 23.13 15.14
N LYS A 104 -22.21 22.86 15.80
CA LYS A 104 -22.23 22.06 17.02
C LYS A 104 -22.33 20.58 16.64
N LEU A 105 -21.37 19.79 17.10
CA LEU A 105 -21.32 18.35 16.89
C LEU A 105 -21.41 17.65 18.24
N ASP A 106 -22.48 16.89 18.46
CA ASP A 106 -22.59 15.99 19.61
C ASP A 106 -21.86 14.67 19.30
N LEU A 107 -20.63 14.54 19.79
CA LEU A 107 -19.81 13.33 19.55
C LEU A 107 -20.42 12.06 20.14
N SER A 108 -21.36 12.16 21.10
CA SER A 108 -22.07 10.98 21.62
C SER A 108 -23.13 10.43 20.66
N LYS A 109 -23.57 11.25 19.70
CA LYS A 109 -24.59 10.91 18.69
C LYS A 109 -24.06 10.89 17.27
N ALA A 110 -22.90 11.49 17.03
CA ALA A 110 -22.26 11.54 15.74
C ALA A 110 -21.89 10.12 15.26
N LYS A 111 -21.89 9.94 13.93
CA LYS A 111 -21.35 8.73 13.33
C LYS A 111 -19.82 8.79 13.40
N ILE A 112 -19.27 8.19 14.44
CA ILE A 112 -17.82 8.03 14.62
C ILE A 112 -17.40 6.75 13.92
N TYR A 113 -16.43 6.86 13.01
CA TYR A 113 -15.84 5.72 12.33
C TYR A 113 -14.83 5.00 13.24
N GLY A 114 -14.03 5.76 13.99
CA GLY A 114 -13.01 5.22 14.90
C GLY A 114 -11.89 6.21 15.17
N VAL A 115 -10.74 5.68 15.56
CA VAL A 115 -9.51 6.42 15.87
C VAL A 115 -8.41 5.96 14.94
N MET A 116 -7.92 6.90 14.15
CA MET A 116 -6.85 6.72 13.18
C MET A 116 -5.49 6.99 13.85
N MET A 117 -4.56 6.06 13.68
CA MET A 117 -3.17 6.11 14.14
C MET A 117 -3.00 6.37 15.64
N ASP A 118 -3.91 5.83 16.48
CA ASP A 118 -3.92 6.05 17.94
C ASP A 118 -3.95 7.53 18.37
N ASP A 119 -4.35 8.44 17.47
CA ASP A 119 -4.36 9.89 17.74
C ASP A 119 -5.66 10.55 17.27
N TYR A 120 -6.14 10.35 16.04
CA TYR A 120 -7.23 11.17 15.50
C TYR A 120 -8.60 10.47 15.49
N VAL A 121 -9.61 11.09 16.12
CA VAL A 121 -11.01 10.65 16.04
C VAL A 121 -11.60 11.05 14.69
N ILE A 122 -12.10 10.07 13.93
CA ILE A 122 -12.71 10.27 12.61
C ILE A 122 -14.23 10.19 12.73
N ALA A 123 -14.92 11.22 12.24
CA ALA A 123 -16.38 11.26 12.26
C ALA A 123 -16.98 11.89 11.00
N GLU A 124 -18.24 11.54 10.74
CA GLU A 124 -19.06 12.18 9.70
C GLU A 124 -19.65 13.50 10.21
N ILE A 125 -19.54 14.55 9.41
CA ILE A 125 -20.15 15.85 9.66
C ILE A 125 -21.51 15.92 8.95
N PRO A 126 -22.57 16.42 9.62
CA PRO A 126 -23.87 16.61 9.00
C PRO A 126 -23.78 17.47 7.72
N LYS A 127 -24.40 17.01 6.62
CA LYS A 127 -24.32 17.67 5.30
C LYS A 127 -24.89 19.09 5.29
N ASP A 128 -25.81 19.39 6.21
CA ASP A 128 -26.43 20.69 6.41
C ASP A 128 -25.56 21.66 7.23
N ALA A 129 -24.43 21.21 7.78
CA ALA A 129 -23.48 22.05 8.52
C ALA A 129 -22.71 23.03 7.61
N GLY A 130 -22.75 22.84 6.28
CA GLY A 130 -22.07 23.72 5.32
C GLY A 130 -20.56 23.55 5.26
N PHE A 131 -20.04 22.43 5.79
CA PHE A 131 -18.63 22.06 5.72
C PHE A 131 -18.25 21.63 4.29
N LYS A 132 -16.96 21.78 3.95
CA LYS A 132 -16.43 21.48 2.62
C LYS A 132 -16.38 19.99 2.32
N GLU A 133 -16.05 19.18 3.33
CA GLU A 133 -15.99 17.72 3.25
C GLU A 133 -17.14 17.12 4.10
N THR A 134 -17.26 15.79 4.10
CA THR A 134 -18.25 15.09 4.95
C THR A 134 -17.62 14.24 6.04
N ILE A 135 -16.32 13.98 5.95
CA ILE A 135 -15.57 13.15 6.89
C ILE A 135 -14.37 13.97 7.33
N TYR A 136 -14.17 14.07 8.63
CA TYR A 136 -13.12 14.89 9.22
C TYR A 136 -12.44 14.18 10.38
N ARG A 137 -11.22 14.63 10.69
CA ARG A 137 -10.58 14.45 11.99
C ARG A 137 -11.19 15.49 12.95
N VAL A 138 -12.07 15.03 13.83
CA VAL A 138 -12.89 15.90 14.70
C VAL A 138 -12.37 16.00 16.12
N GLY A 139 -11.28 15.32 16.45
CA GLY A 139 -10.72 15.27 17.80
C GLY A 139 -9.41 14.50 17.81
N ALA A 140 -8.65 14.63 18.89
CA ALA A 140 -7.49 13.82 19.18
C ALA A 140 -7.65 13.09 20.52
N VAL A 141 -7.35 11.79 20.56
CA VAL A 141 -7.27 11.03 21.81
C VAL A 141 -5.94 11.34 22.51
N LYS A 142 -5.98 11.60 23.81
CA LYS A 142 -4.78 11.83 24.64
C LYS A 142 -4.83 10.97 25.88
N LYS A 143 -3.70 10.35 26.22
CA LYS A 143 -3.54 9.53 27.42
C LYS A 143 -2.74 10.28 28.49
N THR A 144 -3.35 10.53 29.64
CA THR A 144 -2.69 11.14 30.81
C THR A 144 -2.90 10.25 32.04
N ASN A 145 -1.83 9.75 32.66
CA ASN A 145 -1.89 8.92 33.88
C ASN A 145 -2.93 7.78 33.80
N ASP A 146 -2.96 7.06 32.68
CA ASP A 146 -3.90 5.98 32.35
C ASP A 146 -5.35 6.35 32.05
N LYS A 147 -5.63 7.65 31.88
CA LYS A 147 -6.95 8.14 31.46
C LYS A 147 -6.90 8.67 30.04
N TRP A 148 -7.92 8.34 29.25
CA TRP A 148 -8.08 8.88 27.90
C TRP A 148 -9.03 10.08 27.88
N THR A 149 -8.69 11.10 27.12
CA THR A 149 -9.53 12.26 26.83
C THR A 149 -9.61 12.46 25.33
N VAL A 150 -10.69 13.09 24.86
CA VAL A 150 -10.76 13.63 23.50
C VAL A 150 -10.59 15.14 23.60
N GLU A 151 -9.64 15.67 22.84
CA GLU A 151 -9.25 17.08 22.85
C GLU A 151 -9.23 17.63 21.41
N ALA A 152 -9.14 18.95 21.26
CA ALA A 152 -9.01 19.56 19.95
C ALA A 152 -7.71 19.05 19.27
N PRO A 153 -7.76 18.61 18.00
CA PRO A 153 -6.60 18.06 17.32
C PRO A 153 -5.52 19.12 17.09
N LYS A 154 -5.94 20.39 17.03
CA LYS A 154 -5.08 21.55 16.87
C LYS A 154 -5.64 22.72 17.66
N GLN A 155 -4.75 23.54 18.20
CA GLN A 155 -5.09 24.82 18.84
C GLN A 155 -4.91 25.92 17.79
N THR A 156 -6.00 26.55 17.33
CA THR A 156 -5.96 27.63 16.33
C THR A 156 -7.15 28.53 16.53
N ASP A 157 -6.95 29.85 16.44
CA ASP A 157 -8.02 30.86 16.43
C ASP A 157 -8.45 31.07 14.96
N VAL A 158 -9.57 30.45 14.56
CA VAL A 158 -10.03 30.40 13.17
C VAL A 158 -10.85 31.64 12.80
N ASP A 159 -11.63 32.16 13.74
CA ASP A 159 -12.49 33.34 13.53
C ASP A 159 -11.86 34.66 13.98
N ASN A 160 -10.64 34.63 14.53
CA ASN A 160 -9.86 35.76 15.03
C ASN A 160 -10.54 36.48 16.21
N ASP A 161 -11.26 35.76 17.07
CA ASP A 161 -11.88 36.29 18.28
C ASP A 161 -10.92 36.37 19.49
N GLY A 162 -9.67 35.89 19.32
CA GLY A 162 -8.64 35.84 20.35
C GLY A 162 -8.68 34.58 21.22
N LYS A 163 -9.50 33.57 20.87
CA LYS A 163 -9.58 32.28 21.57
C LYS A 163 -9.22 31.13 20.63
N ASN A 164 -8.74 30.04 21.20
CA ASN A 164 -8.50 28.83 20.43
C ASN A 164 -9.82 28.12 20.15
N ASP A 165 -10.02 27.79 18.88
CA ASP A 165 -11.12 27.00 18.39
C ASP A 165 -10.76 25.52 18.31
N TRP A 166 -11.79 24.70 18.43
CA TRP A 166 -11.70 23.29 18.12
C TRP A 166 -11.86 23.10 16.62
N THR A 167 -10.82 22.63 15.94
CA THR A 167 -10.85 22.44 14.49
C THR A 167 -11.25 21.02 14.11
N ALA A 168 -12.03 20.91 13.04
CA ALA A 168 -12.20 19.68 12.28
C ALA A 168 -11.21 19.72 11.10
N GLU A 169 -10.21 18.86 11.14
CA GLU A 169 -9.15 18.82 10.12
C GLU A 169 -9.52 17.85 9.00
N SER A 170 -9.14 18.19 7.77
CA SER A 170 -9.43 17.39 6.56
C SER A 170 -8.99 15.92 6.73
N PHE A 171 -9.76 15.00 6.12
CA PHE A 171 -9.55 13.55 6.16
C PHE A 171 -8.49 13.05 5.15
N THR A 172 -7.59 13.92 4.68
CA THR A 172 -6.56 13.57 3.69
C THR A 172 -5.65 12.39 4.07
N CYS A 173 -5.47 12.08 5.36
CA CYS A 173 -4.70 10.92 5.82
C CYS A 173 -5.47 9.59 5.70
N GLY A 174 -6.78 9.68 5.53
CA GLY A 174 -7.72 8.57 5.56
C GLY A 174 -7.54 7.55 4.44
N GLY A 175 -7.14 8.01 3.24
CA GLY A 175 -6.94 7.12 2.09
C GLY A 175 -5.92 6.01 2.34
N CYS A 176 -4.98 6.20 3.29
CA CYS A 176 -3.99 5.19 3.66
C CYS A 176 -4.25 4.55 5.03
N HIS A 177 -4.74 5.32 6.00
CA HIS A 177 -4.88 4.84 7.38
C HIS A 177 -6.29 4.37 7.73
N ALA A 178 -7.28 4.66 6.89
CA ALA A 178 -8.66 4.20 7.01
C ALA A 178 -9.31 4.01 5.62
N PRO A 179 -8.67 3.25 4.70
CA PRO A 179 -9.12 3.15 3.31
C PRO A 179 -10.54 2.58 3.18
N GLY A 180 -10.96 1.75 4.13
CA GLY A 180 -12.28 1.12 4.11
C GLY A 180 -13.45 2.09 4.32
N ILE A 181 -13.21 3.32 4.80
CA ILE A 181 -14.27 4.32 5.00
C ILE A 181 -14.87 4.75 3.66
N GLU A 182 -14.04 5.15 2.70
CA GLU A 182 -14.50 5.65 1.40
C GLU A 182 -15.08 4.53 0.53
N ASP A 183 -14.55 3.31 0.70
CA ASP A 183 -15.01 2.09 0.04
C ASP A 183 -16.32 1.53 0.61
N ALA A 184 -16.85 2.13 1.69
CA ALA A 184 -17.97 1.61 2.47
C ALA A 184 -17.77 0.15 2.90
N SER A 185 -16.52 -0.23 3.19
CA SER A 185 -16.16 -1.54 3.73
C SER A 185 -16.69 -1.71 5.16
N PRO A 186 -17.10 -2.93 5.56
CA PRO A 186 -17.38 -3.24 6.96
C PRO A 186 -16.18 -3.01 7.90
N ASN A 187 -14.95 -3.06 7.36
CA ASN A 187 -13.72 -2.76 8.09
C ASN A 187 -13.13 -1.45 7.59
N TYR A 188 -13.18 -0.41 8.42
CA TYR A 188 -12.72 0.94 8.04
C TYR A 188 -11.20 1.07 7.94
N GLY A 189 -10.45 0.29 8.74
CA GLY A 189 -8.99 0.28 8.73
C GLY A 189 -8.39 -0.50 7.56
N ILE A 190 -7.07 -0.71 7.62
CA ILE A 190 -6.38 -1.61 6.70
C ILE A 190 -6.78 -3.05 7.04
N SER A 191 -7.43 -3.72 6.10
CA SER A 191 -8.08 -5.04 6.26
C SER A 191 -7.59 -6.03 5.19
N CYS A 192 -8.11 -7.27 5.21
CA CYS A 192 -7.81 -8.26 4.16
C CYS A 192 -8.08 -7.69 2.76
N GLU A 193 -9.20 -6.98 2.62
CA GLU A 193 -9.68 -6.47 1.33
C GLU A 193 -8.95 -5.19 0.90
N SER A 194 -8.23 -4.52 1.79
CA SER A 194 -7.34 -3.39 1.43
C SER A 194 -6.16 -3.84 0.57
N CYS A 195 -5.74 -5.11 0.70
CA CYS A 195 -4.68 -5.70 -0.13
C CYS A 195 -5.25 -6.62 -1.21
N HIS A 196 -6.29 -7.39 -0.89
CA HIS A 196 -6.82 -8.42 -1.80
C HIS A 196 -7.97 -7.95 -2.70
N GLY A 197 -8.49 -6.73 -2.48
CA GLY A 197 -9.71 -6.24 -3.11
C GLY A 197 -10.97 -6.88 -2.52
N PRO A 198 -12.16 -6.53 -3.04
CA PRO A 198 -13.43 -6.97 -2.45
C PRO A 198 -13.66 -8.48 -2.64
N GLY A 199 -14.02 -9.16 -1.55
CA GLY A 199 -14.04 -10.62 -1.45
C GLY A 199 -15.37 -11.31 -1.74
N SER A 200 -16.44 -10.58 -2.09
CA SER A 200 -17.80 -11.15 -2.22
C SER A 200 -17.87 -12.38 -3.12
N ASN A 201 -17.25 -12.31 -4.30
CA ASN A 201 -17.26 -13.42 -5.26
C ASN A 201 -16.47 -14.63 -4.74
N HIS A 202 -15.38 -14.40 -4.03
CA HIS A 202 -14.58 -15.47 -3.44
C HIS A 202 -15.32 -16.18 -2.33
N VAL A 203 -15.97 -15.44 -1.43
CA VAL A 203 -16.74 -16.03 -0.33
C VAL A 203 -17.93 -16.83 -0.87
N SER A 204 -18.64 -16.32 -1.88
CA SER A 204 -19.82 -16.98 -2.46
C SER A 204 -19.51 -18.17 -3.38
N ALA A 205 -18.28 -18.29 -3.89
CA ALA A 205 -17.94 -19.34 -4.84
C ALA A 205 -17.97 -20.75 -4.19
N THR A 206 -18.51 -21.73 -4.92
CA THR A 206 -18.47 -23.14 -4.53
C THR A 206 -17.03 -23.68 -4.55
N ASP A 207 -16.29 -23.37 -5.61
CA ASP A 207 -14.83 -23.54 -5.68
C ASP A 207 -14.16 -22.18 -5.58
N LYS A 208 -13.44 -21.97 -4.48
CA LYS A 208 -12.79 -20.70 -4.11
C LYS A 208 -11.38 -20.57 -4.67
N LYS A 209 -10.87 -21.60 -5.35
CA LYS A 209 -9.50 -21.61 -5.87
C LYS A 209 -9.36 -20.58 -6.99
N ALA A 210 -8.32 -19.74 -6.88
CA ALA A 210 -7.99 -18.72 -7.87
C ALA A 210 -9.13 -17.72 -8.17
N THR A 211 -10.05 -17.50 -7.23
CA THR A 211 -11.12 -16.50 -7.38
C THR A 211 -10.73 -15.12 -6.83
N MET A 212 -9.56 -14.99 -6.21
CA MET A 212 -8.95 -13.73 -5.82
C MET A 212 -7.75 -13.46 -6.72
N ASP A 213 -7.62 -12.23 -7.20
CA ASP A 213 -6.51 -11.84 -8.06
C ASP A 213 -5.21 -11.69 -7.26
N LEU A 214 -4.19 -12.45 -7.66
CA LEU A 214 -2.88 -12.38 -7.04
C LEU A 214 -2.15 -11.09 -7.37
N GLU A 215 -2.45 -10.45 -8.51
CA GLU A 215 -1.79 -9.20 -8.88
C GLU A 215 -2.26 -8.05 -8.00
N THR A 216 -3.56 -7.95 -7.74
CA THR A 216 -4.15 -7.03 -6.75
C THR A 216 -3.43 -7.13 -5.40
N ALA A 217 -3.23 -8.36 -4.89
CA ALA A 217 -2.51 -8.58 -3.64
C ALA A 217 -1.03 -8.16 -3.68
N LYS A 218 -0.37 -8.29 -4.84
CA LYS A 218 1.03 -7.90 -4.99
C LYS A 218 1.20 -6.38 -5.04
N THR A 219 0.33 -5.70 -5.78
CA THR A 219 0.43 -4.26 -6.03
C THR A 219 -0.28 -3.43 -4.96
N GLY A 220 -1.16 -4.03 -4.15
CA GLY A 220 -1.91 -3.34 -3.09
C GLY A 220 -1.05 -2.60 -2.07
N CYS A 221 0.23 -2.96 -1.92
CA CYS A 221 1.18 -2.21 -1.09
C CYS A 221 1.31 -0.74 -1.56
N LEU A 222 1.30 -0.53 -2.87
CA LEU A 222 1.52 0.78 -3.50
C LEU A 222 0.28 1.68 -3.46
N ASN A 223 -0.88 1.16 -3.04
CA ASN A 223 -2.08 1.99 -2.78
C ASN A 223 -1.84 2.98 -1.64
N CYS A 224 -0.93 2.66 -0.72
CA CYS A 224 -0.57 3.51 0.42
C CYS A 224 0.92 3.83 0.48
N HIS A 225 1.79 2.87 0.13
CA HIS A 225 3.23 3.07 0.04
C HIS A 225 3.65 3.49 -1.37
N GLU A 226 2.95 4.47 -1.95
CA GLU A 226 3.39 5.08 -3.20
C GLU A 226 4.72 5.80 -2.96
N SER A 227 5.73 5.41 -3.73
CA SER A 227 7.08 5.97 -3.61
C SER A 227 7.41 6.99 -4.67
N ASN A 228 6.64 7.05 -5.75
CA ASN A 228 7.09 7.75 -6.94
C ASN A 228 7.00 9.26 -6.73
N PRO A 229 8.03 10.03 -7.13
CA PRO A 229 7.91 11.47 -7.20
C PRO A 229 6.81 11.87 -8.18
N SER A 230 6.26 13.06 -8.00
CA SER A 230 5.25 13.65 -8.88
C SER A 230 5.71 15.03 -9.37
N LYS A 231 4.91 15.69 -10.22
CA LYS A 231 5.13 17.09 -10.59
C LYS A 231 4.14 18.00 -9.87
N ASP A 232 4.60 19.17 -9.43
CA ASP A 232 3.72 20.26 -9.01
C ASP A 232 3.11 20.99 -10.23
N ASP A 233 2.26 21.98 -9.98
CA ASP A 233 1.60 22.79 -11.02
C ASP A 233 2.60 23.58 -11.89
N GLN A 234 3.82 23.81 -11.38
CA GLN A 234 4.92 24.49 -12.04
C GLN A 234 5.82 23.53 -12.82
N GLY A 235 5.58 22.22 -12.72
CA GLY A 235 6.34 21.16 -13.39
C GLY A 235 7.60 20.72 -12.65
N ASN A 236 7.84 21.17 -11.42
CA ASN A 236 8.97 20.73 -10.60
C ASN A 236 8.72 19.33 -10.06
N PHE A 237 9.77 18.51 -9.99
CA PHE A 237 9.69 17.21 -9.36
C PHE A 237 9.56 17.37 -7.86
N THR A 238 8.56 16.73 -7.27
CA THR A 238 8.32 16.75 -5.83
C THR A 238 8.18 15.35 -5.27
N ALA A 239 8.51 15.19 -4.01
CA ALA A 239 8.23 14.00 -3.23
C ALA A 239 7.32 14.40 -2.05
N THR A 240 6.26 13.63 -1.84
CA THR A 240 5.50 13.77 -0.60
C THR A 240 6.23 12.96 0.45
N ASN A 241 6.81 13.65 1.43
CA ASN A 241 7.61 13.03 2.47
C ASN A 241 6.84 12.01 3.33
N HIS A 242 5.50 12.02 3.31
CA HIS A 242 4.65 11.10 4.06
C HIS A 242 4.42 9.73 3.40
N TYR A 243 4.69 9.57 2.10
CA TYR A 243 4.34 8.36 1.36
C TYR A 243 5.59 7.51 1.07
N GLY A 244 5.71 6.42 1.82
CA GLY A 244 6.46 5.23 1.43
C GLY A 244 7.89 5.41 0.92
N THR A 245 8.35 4.40 0.22
CA THR A 245 9.74 4.16 -0.10
C THR A 245 10.21 5.04 -1.25
N ARG A 246 10.24 6.38 -1.08
CA ARG A 246 10.55 7.39 -2.11
C ARG A 246 11.43 6.89 -3.25
N ASP A 247 12.45 6.11 -2.94
CA ASP A 247 13.47 5.73 -3.90
C ASP A 247 13.53 4.21 -4.20
N TYR A 248 12.51 3.41 -3.87
CA TYR A 248 12.50 1.98 -4.22
C TYR A 248 12.64 1.79 -5.73
N PHE A 249 11.94 2.61 -6.52
CA PHE A 249 12.04 2.61 -7.99
C PHE A 249 13.49 2.81 -8.47
N ALA A 250 14.31 3.58 -7.74
CA ALA A 250 15.71 3.83 -8.07
C ALA A 250 16.62 2.64 -7.72
N SER A 251 16.16 1.73 -6.86
CA SER A 251 16.96 0.59 -6.43
C SER A 251 17.14 -0.47 -7.53
N LYS A 252 18.26 -1.19 -7.44
CA LYS A 252 18.47 -2.39 -8.26
C LYS A 252 17.50 -3.53 -7.92
N HIS A 253 16.88 -3.49 -6.73
CA HIS A 253 15.89 -4.47 -6.32
C HIS A 253 14.59 -4.28 -7.13
N ALA A 254 14.12 -3.04 -7.30
CA ALA A 254 12.95 -2.76 -8.14
C ALA A 254 13.15 -3.14 -9.61
N GLN A 255 14.39 -3.04 -10.10
CA GLN A 255 14.74 -3.36 -11.50
C GLN A 255 15.01 -4.86 -11.72
N SER A 256 15.01 -5.67 -10.66
CA SER A 256 15.35 -7.10 -10.75
C SER A 256 14.12 -7.96 -10.99
N SER A 257 14.09 -8.67 -12.12
CA SER A 257 13.07 -9.68 -12.42
C SER A 257 13.17 -10.94 -11.55
N GLN A 258 14.25 -11.08 -10.76
CA GLN A 258 14.47 -12.24 -9.89
C GLN A 258 13.85 -12.07 -8.50
N LEU A 259 13.32 -10.88 -8.18
CA LEU A 259 12.73 -10.60 -6.88
C LEU A 259 11.21 -10.61 -6.97
N ALA A 260 10.56 -11.17 -5.95
CA ALA A 260 9.13 -11.02 -5.74
C ALA A 260 8.79 -9.65 -5.14
N GLN A 261 9.44 -8.58 -5.63
CA GLN A 261 9.32 -7.21 -5.16
C GLN A 261 9.38 -7.09 -3.62
N CYS A 262 8.43 -6.38 -3.01
CA CYS A 262 8.32 -6.12 -1.57
C CYS A 262 8.32 -7.42 -0.75
N GLN A 263 7.63 -8.47 -1.24
CA GLN A 263 7.45 -9.74 -0.55
C GLN A 263 8.75 -10.57 -0.45
N THR A 264 9.81 -10.17 -1.15
CA THR A 264 11.16 -10.75 -0.94
C THR A 264 11.66 -10.49 0.47
N CYS A 265 11.33 -9.33 1.04
CA CYS A 265 11.79 -8.89 2.36
C CYS A 265 10.65 -8.82 3.39
N HIS A 266 9.42 -8.61 2.92
CA HIS A 266 8.24 -8.42 3.76
C HIS A 266 7.29 -9.63 3.70
N SER A 267 6.52 -9.83 4.77
CA SER A 267 5.38 -10.74 4.84
C SER A 267 4.12 -9.95 5.14
N THR A 268 2.99 -10.29 4.52
CA THR A 268 1.70 -9.66 4.80
C THR A 268 0.86 -10.44 5.80
N HIS A 269 1.20 -11.70 6.06
CA HIS A 269 0.42 -12.62 6.90
C HIS A 269 1.11 -13.00 8.21
N LYS A 270 2.30 -12.45 8.46
CA LYS A 270 3.06 -12.75 9.67
C LYS A 270 3.77 -11.50 10.15
N VAL A 271 3.62 -11.26 11.45
CA VAL A 271 4.33 -10.22 12.17
C VAL A 271 5.60 -10.79 12.80
N ASN A 272 6.68 -10.01 12.81
CA ASN A 272 7.88 -10.34 13.55
C ASN A 272 7.75 -9.90 15.03
N ALA A 273 8.79 -10.13 15.84
CA ALA A 273 8.75 -9.81 17.28
C ALA A 273 8.52 -8.31 17.58
N ASN A 274 8.76 -7.43 16.61
CA ASN A 274 8.64 -5.98 16.75
C ASN A 274 7.33 -5.40 16.19
N GLY A 275 6.36 -6.25 15.84
CA GLY A 275 5.11 -5.76 15.22
C GLY A 275 5.25 -5.43 13.72
N SER A 276 6.42 -5.65 13.12
CA SER A 276 6.68 -5.29 11.72
C SER A 276 6.54 -6.47 10.77
N LEU A 277 6.29 -6.14 9.52
CA LEU A 277 6.04 -7.09 8.44
C LEU A 277 7.33 -7.61 7.79
N LEU A 278 8.47 -7.61 8.50
CA LEU A 278 9.72 -8.15 7.97
C LEU A 278 9.76 -9.68 8.13
N LEU A 279 10.38 -10.37 7.17
CA LEU A 279 10.54 -11.84 7.22
C LEU A 279 11.47 -12.33 8.33
N ALA A 280 12.18 -11.43 9.02
CA ALA A 280 13.03 -11.69 10.17
C ALA A 280 12.97 -10.52 11.16
N ASP A 281 13.36 -10.76 12.42
CA ASP A 281 13.42 -9.72 13.45
C ASP A 281 14.52 -8.70 13.18
N ASN A 282 15.68 -9.17 12.71
CA ASN A 282 16.79 -8.33 12.28
C ASN A 282 16.78 -8.16 10.75
N PRO A 283 16.65 -6.94 10.21
CA PRO A 283 16.64 -6.71 8.77
C PRO A 283 17.89 -7.24 8.05
N THR A 284 19.05 -7.21 8.70
CA THR A 284 20.32 -7.65 8.08
C THR A 284 20.35 -9.15 7.77
N ASP A 285 19.58 -9.96 8.52
CA ASP A 285 19.46 -11.40 8.27
C ASP A 285 18.72 -11.69 6.95
N ILE A 286 17.82 -10.79 6.55
CA ILE A 286 17.11 -10.87 5.27
C ILE A 286 18.11 -10.58 4.13
N CYS A 287 18.91 -9.52 4.28
CA CYS A 287 19.92 -9.12 3.31
C CYS A 287 20.95 -10.24 3.08
N ALA A 288 21.39 -10.88 4.17
CA ALA A 288 22.42 -11.92 4.15
C ALA A 288 22.04 -13.14 3.29
N LYS A 289 20.74 -13.38 3.04
CA LYS A 289 20.27 -14.47 2.17
C LYS A 289 20.78 -14.37 0.73
N CYS A 290 20.97 -13.15 0.22
CA CYS A 290 21.49 -12.90 -1.13
C CYS A 290 22.87 -12.23 -1.12
N HIS A 291 23.20 -11.52 -0.05
CA HIS A 291 24.45 -10.76 0.11
C HIS A 291 25.34 -11.38 1.19
N ALA A 292 25.62 -12.68 1.06
CA ALA A 292 26.41 -13.43 2.03
C ALA A 292 27.80 -12.79 2.27
N GLY A 293 28.21 -12.72 3.54
CA GLY A 293 29.50 -12.16 3.95
C GLY A 293 29.62 -10.63 3.81
N LYS A 294 28.51 -9.92 3.57
CA LYS A 294 28.47 -8.46 3.58
C LYS A 294 28.00 -7.94 4.94
N THR A 295 28.57 -6.81 5.34
CA THR A 295 28.07 -6.01 6.47
C THR A 295 27.30 -4.82 5.91
N PHE A 296 26.15 -4.51 6.49
CA PHE A 296 25.30 -3.42 6.03
C PHE A 296 25.26 -2.33 7.09
N ASP A 297 25.43 -1.09 6.65
CA ASP A 297 25.16 0.10 7.47
C ASP A 297 23.80 0.64 7.04
N LEU A 298 22.73 0.19 7.73
CA LEU A 298 21.35 0.53 7.37
C LEU A 298 21.08 2.03 7.42
N ASP A 299 21.77 2.79 8.28
CA ASP A 299 21.58 4.24 8.36
C ASP A 299 22.16 4.96 7.14
N LYS A 300 23.11 4.35 6.42
CA LYS A 300 23.64 4.88 5.16
C LYS A 300 22.84 4.44 3.94
N ILE A 301 22.47 3.16 3.86
CA ILE A 301 21.81 2.62 2.66
C ILE A 301 20.28 2.75 2.70
N MET A 302 19.70 2.92 3.88
CA MET A 302 18.28 3.10 4.14
C MET A 302 18.11 4.21 5.18
N TRP A 303 18.57 5.41 4.82
CA TRP A 303 18.60 6.57 5.70
C TRP A 303 17.19 6.95 6.18
N LYS A 304 17.12 7.53 7.37
CA LYS A 304 15.87 8.09 7.92
C LYS A 304 15.71 9.51 7.42
N ASN A 305 14.52 9.88 6.98
CA ASN A 305 14.26 11.23 6.52
C ASN A 305 14.38 12.23 7.68
N PRO A 306 15.33 13.17 7.66
CA PRO A 306 15.50 14.14 8.74
C PRO A 306 14.36 15.16 8.84
N SER A 307 13.56 15.30 7.78
CA SER A 307 12.35 16.15 7.80
C SER A 307 11.17 15.48 8.52
N ASP A 308 11.30 14.19 8.87
CA ASP A 308 10.33 13.45 9.64
C ASP A 308 10.51 13.68 11.15
N ALA A 309 9.79 14.66 11.70
CA ALA A 309 9.85 14.95 13.13
C ALA A 309 9.17 13.88 14.01
N TYR A 310 8.28 13.04 13.47
CA TYR A 310 7.51 12.07 14.25
C TYR A 310 7.93 10.61 14.01
N GLY A 311 8.94 10.38 13.16
CA GLY A 311 9.47 9.04 12.87
C GLY A 311 8.44 8.11 12.23
N HIS A 312 7.43 8.67 11.57
CA HIS A 312 6.30 7.96 10.98
C HIS A 312 6.53 7.60 9.50
N ILE A 313 7.63 8.07 8.91
CA ILE A 313 8.04 7.83 7.54
C ILE A 313 8.96 6.60 7.51
N THR A 314 8.66 5.67 6.60
CA THR A 314 9.53 4.52 6.37
C THR A 314 10.92 4.97 5.94
N ARG A 315 11.96 4.26 6.40
CA ARG A 315 13.33 4.47 5.92
C ARG A 315 13.38 4.46 4.38
N ASP A 316 14.37 5.13 3.81
CA ASP A 316 14.65 5.05 2.38
C ASP A 316 14.82 3.57 1.92
N HIS A 317 14.35 3.25 0.71
CA HIS A 317 14.57 1.96 0.05
C HIS A 317 15.26 2.11 -1.32
N SER A 318 16.02 3.19 -1.56
CA SER A 318 16.98 3.24 -2.68
C SER A 318 18.09 2.20 -2.53
N PHE A 319 18.33 1.75 -1.29
CA PHE A 319 19.46 0.90 -0.91
C PHE A 319 20.81 1.53 -1.30
N GLY A 320 20.92 2.85 -1.12
CA GLY A 320 22.10 3.67 -1.41
C GLY A 320 22.20 4.18 -2.86
N ALA A 321 21.19 3.92 -3.70
CA ALA A 321 21.12 4.51 -5.05
C ALA A 321 20.82 6.02 -5.01
N MET A 322 20.13 6.47 -3.96
CA MET A 322 19.82 7.87 -3.70
C MET A 322 20.19 8.18 -2.26
N LYS A 323 21.32 8.86 -2.05
CA LYS A 323 21.76 9.26 -0.71
C LYS A 323 21.12 10.58 -0.34
N TYR A 324 20.80 10.76 0.94
CA TYR A 324 20.16 11.97 1.42
C TYR A 324 20.93 13.24 1.06
N GLU A 325 22.26 13.24 1.24
CA GLU A 325 23.15 14.36 0.92
C GLU A 325 23.16 14.74 -0.58
N ASP A 326 22.78 13.79 -1.44
CA ASP A 326 22.74 14.00 -2.88
C ASP A 326 21.39 14.58 -3.33
N LEU A 327 20.32 14.53 -2.53
CA LEU A 327 18.98 14.92 -2.99
C LEU A 327 18.84 16.42 -3.29
N GLN A 328 19.57 17.25 -2.53
CA GLN A 328 19.47 18.72 -2.57
C GLN A 328 18.03 19.23 -2.41
N ASP A 329 17.19 18.47 -1.70
CA ASP A 329 15.80 18.81 -1.47
C ASP A 329 15.67 20.17 -0.76
N ASP A 330 14.60 20.90 -1.07
CA ASP A 330 14.25 22.11 -0.33
C ASP A 330 13.20 21.81 0.75
N PRO A 331 13.60 21.63 2.03
CA PRO A 331 12.66 21.25 3.09
C PRO A 331 11.64 22.36 3.42
N SER A 332 11.81 23.57 2.89
CA SER A 332 10.82 24.65 3.05
C SER A 332 9.61 24.52 2.11
N THR A 333 9.73 23.70 1.07
CA THR A 333 8.66 23.44 0.10
C THR A 333 7.75 22.30 0.59
N LYS A 334 6.45 22.40 0.30
CA LYS A 334 5.46 21.36 0.60
C LYS A 334 4.51 21.19 -0.59
N PRO A 335 4.49 20.03 -1.28
CA PRO A 335 5.42 18.89 -1.17
C PRO A 335 6.90 19.26 -1.39
N ILE A 336 7.84 18.39 -1.01
CA ILE A 336 9.27 18.71 -1.03
C ILE A 336 9.79 18.66 -2.47
N GLU A 337 10.33 19.77 -2.95
CA GLU A 337 10.95 19.92 -4.27
C GLU A 337 12.31 19.21 -4.33
N ILE A 338 12.51 18.42 -5.38
CA ILE A 338 13.75 17.71 -5.70
C ILE A 338 14.57 18.56 -6.67
N LYS A 339 15.75 19.05 -6.24
CA LYS A 339 16.54 20.00 -7.05
C LYS A 339 17.77 19.40 -7.72
N ASN A 340 18.26 18.25 -7.26
CA ASN A 340 19.48 17.67 -7.83
C ASN A 340 19.25 17.21 -9.29
N PRO A 341 19.98 17.76 -10.28
CA PRO A 341 19.78 17.40 -11.69
C PRO A 341 20.06 15.92 -12.01
N THR A 342 21.03 15.30 -11.35
CA THR A 342 21.34 13.87 -11.53
C THR A 342 20.19 12.99 -11.03
N ILE A 343 19.56 13.38 -9.91
CA ILE A 343 18.38 12.69 -9.39
C ILE A 343 17.19 12.88 -10.33
N ILE A 344 16.94 14.10 -10.79
CA ILE A 344 15.87 14.39 -11.77
C ILE A 344 16.04 13.55 -13.04
N GLU A 345 17.24 13.46 -13.60
CA GLU A 345 17.49 12.63 -14.78
C GLU A 345 17.32 11.13 -14.49
N MET A 346 17.67 10.67 -13.29
CA MET A 346 17.37 9.31 -12.85
C MET A 346 15.86 9.05 -12.78
N ILE A 347 15.09 9.99 -12.21
CA ILE A 347 13.62 9.92 -12.13
C ILE A 347 13.04 9.81 -13.53
N LYS A 348 13.38 10.73 -14.44
CA LYS A 348 12.89 10.70 -15.83
C LYS A 348 13.21 9.38 -16.56
N LYS A 349 14.37 8.79 -16.25
CA LYS A 349 14.78 7.50 -16.85
C LYS A 349 13.95 6.34 -16.31
N GLN A 350 13.66 6.31 -15.02
CA GLN A 350 12.96 5.20 -14.36
C GLN A 350 11.44 5.35 -14.41
N LEU A 351 10.94 6.58 -14.57
CA LEU A 351 9.53 6.97 -14.63
C LEU A 351 9.28 7.83 -15.89
N PRO A 352 9.27 7.22 -17.09
CA PRO A 352 9.20 7.94 -18.37
C PRO A 352 7.93 8.76 -18.55
N GLU A 353 6.85 8.41 -17.86
CA GLU A 353 5.61 9.18 -17.82
C GLU A 353 5.79 10.57 -17.21
N LEU A 354 6.72 10.72 -16.25
CA LEU A 354 7.08 12.01 -15.65
C LEU A 354 8.10 12.79 -16.49
N ALA A 355 8.71 12.16 -17.51
CA ALA A 355 9.63 12.85 -18.41
C ALA A 355 8.91 13.74 -19.45
N LYS A 356 7.61 13.51 -19.66
CA LYS A 356 6.72 14.32 -20.50
C LYS A 356 6.27 15.56 -19.74
#